data_AF-A0A1G2BGX4-F1
#
_entry.id   AF-A0A1G2BGX4-F1
#
_cell.length_a   1.000
_cell.length_b   1.000
_cell.length_c   1.000
_cell.angle_alpha   90.00
_cell.angle_beta   90.00
_cell.angle_gamma   90.00
#
_symmetry.space_group_name_H-M   'P 1'
#
loop_
_entity.id
_entity.type
_entity.pdbx_description
1 polymer ?
#
loop_
_entity_poly.entity_id
_entity_poly.type
_entity_poly.pdbx_seq_one_letter_code
_entity_poly.pdbx_strand_id
1 'polypeptide(L)'
;MRANYLKKAVTKRRKMIRKKAVLYKGAKCKICGYKRCFDAFDFHHVDESQKKFGISQDGLTRSWERVQKELDKCVLLCSNCHREVHAGITQLSTATLIEE
;
A
#
# COMPACT_ATOMS: atom_id res chain seq x y z
N MET A 1 29.75 9.98 10.89
CA MET A 1 29.14 11.21 10.33
C MET A 1 27.62 11.23 10.51
N ARG A 2 27.06 12.36 10.96
CA ARG A 2 25.62 12.60 11.22
C ARG A 2 24.71 12.23 10.04
N ALA A 3 25.16 12.44 8.80
CA ALA A 3 24.41 12.12 7.60
C ALA A 3 24.03 10.63 7.49
N ASN A 4 24.94 9.71 7.84
CA ASN A 4 24.68 8.26 7.76
C ASN A 4 23.67 7.81 8.82
N TYR A 5 23.70 8.43 10.00
CA TYR A 5 22.72 8.19 11.06
C TYR A 5 21.31 8.61 10.61
N LEU A 6 21.18 9.83 10.05
CA LEU A 6 19.89 10.33 9.55
C LEU A 6 19.33 9.45 8.43
N LYS A 7 20.15 9.01 7.48
CA LYS A 7 19.75 8.06 6.43
C LYS A 7 19.19 6.75 7.01
N LYS A 8 19.88 6.16 7.99
CA LYS A 8 19.41 4.93 8.67
C LYS A 8 18.07 5.14 9.38
N ALA A 9 17.90 6.26 10.08
CA ALA A 9 16.67 6.60 10.79
C ALA A 9 15.46 6.73 9.82
N VAL A 10 15.66 7.41 8.67
CA VAL A 10 14.62 7.54 7.64
C VAL A 10 14.23 6.18 7.05
N THR A 11 15.21 5.34 6.69
CA THR A 11 14.94 3.99 6.17
C THR A 11 14.17 3.13 7.19
N LYS A 12 14.56 3.18 8.47
CA LYS A 12 13.85 2.47 9.56
C LYS A 12 12.40 2.93 9.67
N ARG A 13 12.16 4.24 9.66
CA ARG A 13 10.80 4.81 9.71
C ARG A 13 9.96 4.39 8.52
N ARG A 14 10.50 4.44 7.29
CA ARG A 14 9.79 4.03 6.07
C ARG A 14 9.38 2.55 6.13
N LYS A 15 10.27 1.66 6.57
CA LYS A 15 9.95 0.23 6.76
C LYS A 15 8.84 0.03 7.80
N MET A 16 8.89 0.74 8.93
CA MET A 16 7.87 0.65 9.97
C MET A 16 6.49 1.09 9.46
N ILE A 17 6.41 2.25 8.81
CA ILE A 17 5.13 2.76 8.30
C ILE A 17 4.60 1.86 7.18
N ARG A 18 5.45 1.32 6.30
CA ARG A 18 5.02 0.39 5.24
C ARG A 18 4.42 -0.87 5.84
N LYS A 19 5.09 -1.48 6.84
CA LYS A 19 4.54 -2.63 7.56
C LYS A 19 3.20 -2.32 8.21
N LYS A 20 3.09 -1.15 8.87
CA LYS A 20 1.83 -0.69 9.49
C LYS A 20 0.72 -0.51 8.45
N ALA A 21 1.03 0.03 7.28
CA ALA A 21 0.09 0.22 6.17
C ALA A 21 -0.41 -1.11 5.59
N VAL A 22 0.47 -2.09 5.40
CA VAL A 22 0.11 -3.43 4.93
C VAL A 22 -0.80 -4.13 5.96
N LEU A 23 -0.47 -4.05 7.25
CA LEU A 23 -1.29 -4.59 8.33
C LEU A 23 -2.67 -3.93 8.38
N TYR A 24 -2.74 -2.60 8.24
CA TYR A 24 -3.99 -1.84 8.22
C TYR A 24 -4.92 -2.30 7.09
N LYS A 25 -4.37 -2.75 5.96
CA LYS A 25 -5.14 -3.30 4.83
C LYS A 25 -5.34 -4.82 4.87
N GLY A 26 -5.11 -5.45 6.02
CA GLY A 26 -5.40 -6.87 6.25
C GLY A 26 -4.30 -7.83 5.83
N ALA A 27 -3.12 -7.34 5.41
CA ALA A 27 -1.93 -8.14 5.10
C ALA A 27 -2.14 -9.33 4.15
N LYS A 28 -3.12 -9.20 3.25
CA LYS A 28 -3.44 -10.20 2.22
C LYS A 28 -3.79 -9.52 0.91
N CYS A 29 -3.43 -10.13 -0.21
CA CYS A 29 -3.86 -9.65 -1.52
C CYS A 29 -5.38 -9.81 -1.63
N LYS A 30 -6.08 -8.74 -2.01
CA LYS A 30 -7.54 -8.76 -2.18
C LYS A 30 -8.01 -9.68 -3.32
N ILE A 31 -7.16 -9.94 -4.31
CA ILE A 31 -7.49 -10.80 -5.47
C ILE A 31 -7.13 -12.27 -5.19
N CYS A 32 -5.84 -12.59 -5.00
CA CYS A 32 -5.39 -13.98 -4.90
C CYS A 32 -5.16 -14.48 -3.47
N GLY A 33 -5.35 -13.65 -2.45
CA GLY A 33 -5.16 -14.05 -1.04
C GLY A 33 -3.71 -14.22 -0.59
N TYR A 34 -2.71 -13.92 -1.43
CA TYR A 34 -1.29 -13.97 -1.05
C TYR A 34 -1.02 -13.22 0.25
N LYS A 35 -0.33 -13.86 1.21
CA LYS A 35 -0.07 -13.33 2.57
C LYS A 35 1.30 -13.68 3.16
N ARG A 36 2.27 -14.05 2.31
CA ARG A 36 3.57 -14.61 2.76
C ARG A 36 4.65 -13.55 3.00
N CYS A 37 4.71 -12.51 2.17
CA CYS A 37 5.75 -11.49 2.23
C CYS A 37 5.15 -10.08 2.23
N PHE A 38 5.48 -9.30 3.25
CA PHE A 38 5.03 -7.90 3.38
C PHE A 38 5.57 -7.00 2.26
N ASP A 39 6.78 -7.28 1.77
CA ASP A 39 7.43 -6.46 0.76
C ASP A 39 6.87 -6.70 -0.64
N ALA A 40 6.19 -7.84 -0.86
CA ALA A 40 5.59 -8.21 -2.14
C ALA A 40 4.19 -7.60 -2.36
N PHE A 41 3.77 -6.64 -1.52
CA PHE A 41 2.51 -5.94 -1.65
C PHE A 41 2.67 -4.54 -2.21
N ASP A 42 1.68 -4.12 -3.00
CA ASP A 42 1.52 -2.79 -3.55
C ASP A 42 0.13 -2.25 -3.22
N PHE A 43 0.03 -0.93 -3.10
CA PHE A 43 -1.22 -0.22 -2.87
C PHE A 43 -1.73 0.26 -4.22
N HIS A 44 -2.83 -0.32 -4.65
CA HIS A 44 -3.53 0.06 -5.87
C HIS A 44 -4.63 1.05 -5.52
N HIS A 45 -4.61 2.23 -6.13
CA HIS A 45 -5.69 3.21 -5.97
C HIS A 45 -6.92 2.73 -6.74
N VAL A 46 -8.09 2.72 -6.09
CA VAL A 46 -9.34 2.31 -6.74
C VAL A 46 -9.77 3.35 -7.79
N ASP A 47 -9.49 4.63 -7.51
CA ASP A 47 -9.67 5.74 -8.43
C ASP A 47 -8.37 6.56 -8.46
N GLU A 48 -7.70 6.55 -9.60
CA GLU A 48 -6.44 7.27 -9.80
C GLU A 48 -6.60 8.79 -9.70
N SER A 49 -7.80 9.33 -10.01
CA SER A 49 -8.09 10.77 -9.93
C SER A 49 -8.16 11.28 -8.48
N GLN A 50 -8.39 10.38 -7.52
CA GLN A 50 -8.55 10.72 -6.11
C GLN A 50 -7.25 10.63 -5.29
N LYS A 51 -6.16 10.18 -5.93
CA LYS A 51 -4.84 10.05 -5.30
C LYS A 51 -4.29 11.43 -4.92
N LYS A 52 -3.86 11.57 -3.66
CA LYS A 52 -3.11 12.77 -3.22
C LYS A 52 -1.61 12.53 -3.24
N PHE A 53 -1.16 11.30 -3.00
CA PHE A 53 0.25 10.92 -3.02
C PHE A 53 0.43 9.40 -3.11
N GLY A 54 1.55 8.93 -3.64
CA GLY A 54 1.94 7.53 -3.64
C GLY A 54 2.52 7.08 -2.29
N ILE A 55 1.83 6.15 -1.62
CA ILE A 55 2.30 5.53 -0.35
C ILE A 55 3.72 4.95 -0.48
N SER A 56 4.07 4.42 -1.67
CA SER A 56 5.40 3.86 -1.95
C SER A 56 6.39 4.88 -2.52
N GLN A 57 5.97 5.71 -3.48
CA GLN A 57 6.85 6.62 -4.24
C GLN A 57 7.20 7.92 -3.50
N ASP A 58 6.22 8.56 -2.85
CA ASP A 58 6.40 9.93 -2.31
C ASP A 58 7.01 9.94 -0.89
N GLY A 59 7.38 8.77 -0.39
CA GLY A 59 8.01 8.58 0.90
C GLY A 59 7.03 8.68 2.08
N LEU A 60 7.18 7.74 3.01
CA LEU A 60 6.37 7.64 4.22
C LEU A 60 6.84 8.61 5.33
N THR A 61 7.05 9.88 4.98
CA THR A 61 7.48 10.94 5.92
C THR A 61 6.29 11.73 6.49
N ARG A 62 5.06 11.43 6.06
CA ARG A 62 3.82 12.07 6.52
C ARG A 62 3.37 11.53 7.90
N SER A 63 2.44 12.25 8.53
CA SER A 63 1.76 11.75 9.74
C SER A 63 0.99 10.48 9.43
N TRP A 64 0.76 9.65 10.45
CA TRP A 64 0.04 8.41 10.28
C TRP A 64 -1.42 8.65 9.87
N GLU A 65 -2.10 9.71 10.35
CA GLU A 65 -3.49 9.98 9.92
C GLU A 65 -3.57 10.31 8.43
N ARG A 66 -2.60 11.05 7.89
CA ARG A 66 -2.55 11.35 6.44
C ARG A 66 -2.32 10.08 5.63
N VAL A 67 -1.45 9.19 6.10
CA VAL A 67 -1.21 7.90 5.48
C VAL A 67 -2.48 7.05 5.50
N GLN A 68 -3.19 6.97 6.63
CA GLN A 68 -4.46 6.23 6.73
C GLN A 68 -5.50 6.74 5.74
N LYS A 69 -5.75 8.06 5.69
CA LYS A 69 -6.71 8.66 4.76
C LYS A 69 -6.43 8.34 3.29
N GLU A 70 -5.15 8.23 2.92
CA GLU A 70 -4.76 7.84 1.57
C GLU A 70 -4.89 6.33 1.36
N LEU A 71 -4.52 5.53 2.38
CA LEU A 71 -4.73 4.09 2.35
C LEU A 71 -6.19 3.75 2.14
N ASP A 72 -7.14 4.45 2.77
CA ASP A 72 -8.59 4.19 2.63
C ASP A 72 -9.07 4.19 1.18
N LYS A 73 -8.39 4.93 0.29
CA LYS A 73 -8.65 4.98 -1.16
C LYS A 73 -7.97 3.88 -1.97
N CYS A 74 -7.16 3.05 -1.31
CA CYS A 74 -6.36 2.01 -1.91
C CYS A 74 -6.83 0.61 -1.48
N VAL A 75 -6.57 -0.36 -2.35
CA VAL A 75 -6.64 -1.79 -2.06
C VAL A 75 -5.24 -2.39 -2.04
N LEU A 76 -5.05 -3.42 -1.21
CA LEU A 76 -3.78 -4.12 -1.09
C LEU A 76 -3.73 -5.29 -2.07
N LEU A 77 -2.78 -5.25 -2.99
CA LEU A 77 -2.56 -6.31 -3.98
C LEU A 77 -1.13 -6.83 -3.89
N CYS A 78 -0.89 -8.11 -4.20
CA CYS A 78 0.48 -8.54 -4.43
C CYS A 78 0.99 -7.93 -5.74
N SER A 79 2.31 -7.83 -5.91
CA SER A 79 2.90 -7.18 -7.09
C SER A 79 2.48 -7.83 -8.42
N ASN A 80 2.16 -9.13 -8.43
CA ASN A 80 1.65 -9.79 -9.63
C ASN A 80 0.24 -9.33 -9.97
N CYS A 81 -0.71 -9.49 -9.04
CA CYS A 81 -2.09 -9.05 -9.25
C CYS A 81 -2.18 -7.53 -9.51
N HIS A 82 -1.33 -6.73 -8.88
CA HIS A 82 -1.27 -5.30 -9.15
C HIS A 82 -0.92 -5.01 -10.62
N ARG A 83 0.09 -5.70 -11.17
CA ARG A 83 0.47 -5.56 -12.58
C ARG A 83 -0.61 -6.11 -13.52
N GLU A 84 -1.24 -7.22 -13.16
CA GLU A 84 -2.36 -7.79 -13.94
C GLU A 84 -3.55 -6.83 -14.01
N VAL A 85 -3.86 -6.11 -12.92
CA VAL A 85 -4.91 -5.07 -12.93
C VAL A 85 -4.54 -3.93 -13.89
N HIS A 86 -3.32 -3.41 -13.82
CA HIS A 86 -2.83 -2.38 -14.76
C HIS A 86 -2.82 -2.86 -16.23
N ALA A 87 -2.59 -4.16 -16.45
CA ALA A 87 -2.61 -4.77 -17.77
C ALA A 87 -4.02 -5.17 -18.26
N GLY A 88 -5.06 -5.00 -17.45
CA GLY A 88 -6.43 -5.42 -17.77
C GLY A 88 -6.65 -6.94 -17.80
N ILE A 89 -5.71 -7.73 -17.24
CA ILE A 89 -5.77 -9.19 -17.19
C ILE A 89 -6.70 -9.67 -16.06
N THR A 90 -6.72 -8.94 -14.94
CA THR A 90 -7.61 -9.20 -13.80
C THR A 90 -8.26 -7.90 -13.35
N GLN A 91 -9.35 -8.01 -12.60
CA GLN A 91 -10.06 -6.88 -12.01
C GLN A 91 -10.40 -7.14 -10.56
N LEU A 92 -10.63 -6.06 -9.80
CA LEU A 92 -11.16 -6.17 -8.45
C LEU A 92 -12.59 -6.72 -8.54
N SER A 93 -12.89 -7.80 -7.82
CA SER A 93 -14.24 -8.34 -7.76
C SER A 93 -15.19 -7.32 -7.12
N THR A 94 -16.26 -6.93 -7.80
CA THR A 94 -17.27 -5.95 -7.35
C THR A 94 -18.02 -6.37 -6.08
N ALA A 95 -17.86 -7.62 -5.62
CA ALA A 95 -18.58 -8.23 -4.51
C ALA A 95 -18.19 -7.73 -3.09
N THR A 96 -17.72 -6.49 -2.91
CA THR A 96 -17.50 -5.92 -1.55
C THR A 96 -18.04 -4.49 -1.44
N LEU A 97 -19.19 -4.22 -2.03
CA LEU A 97 -20.02 -3.04 -1.77
C LEU A 97 -21.37 -3.40 -1.12
N ILE A 98 -21.43 -4.53 -0.39
CA ILE A 98 -22.56 -4.81 0.49
C ILE A 98 -21.99 -4.86 1.91
N GLU A 99 -22.53 -3.97 2.72
CA GLU A 99 -22.20 -3.61 4.09
C GLU A 99 -22.31 -4.78 5.07
N GLU A 100 -21.47 -4.74 6.12
CA GLU A 100 -21.87 -5.01 7.51
C GLU A 100 -21.17 -4.00 8.42
#